data_AF-A0A1E1J9I0-F1
#
_entry.id   AF-A0A1E1J9I0-F1
#
_cell.length_a   1.000
_cell.length_b   1.000
_cell.length_c   1.000
_cell.angle_alpha   90.00
_cell.angle_beta   90.00
_cell.angle_gamma   90.00
#
_symmetry.space_group_name_H-M   'P 1'
#
loop_
_entity.id
_entity.type
_entity.pdbx_description
1 polymer ?
#
loop_
_entity_poly.entity_id
_entity_poly.type
_entity_poly.pdbx_seq_one_letter_code
_entity_poly.pdbx_strand_id
1 'polypeptide(L)'
;MVFTVTLLLYAVLQFIAFIFVLVATPLDMFRVKDLGRFGNTPCLTLWGGKENCNTVRSDTSYVELWSFCPDRLARFRLAEVFAVISIFVYGSAALLGFIVVFCCTCLRWICLALNIGGALTVCVVWVLMVFDYQHADGLCPAINTRFNFGNGFGLFLAANFLDIINIVLLLIPCKPMDPSKENTQW
;
A
#
# COMPACT_ATOMS: atom_id res chain seq x y z
N MET A 1 21.84 19.37 -10.53
CA MET A 1 20.99 18.53 -11.41
C MET A 1 20.59 17.20 -10.76
N VAL A 2 21.52 16.39 -10.25
CA VAL A 2 21.21 15.06 -9.65
C VAL A 2 20.18 15.14 -8.51
N PHE A 3 20.28 16.13 -7.62
CA PHE A 3 19.36 16.31 -6.49
C PHE A 3 17.90 16.55 -6.93
N THR A 4 17.69 17.42 -7.90
CA THR A 4 16.36 17.74 -8.45
C THR A 4 15.74 16.52 -9.12
N VAL A 5 16.55 15.71 -9.82
CA VAL A 5 16.10 14.47 -10.45
C VAL A 5 15.68 13.42 -9.40
N THR A 6 16.46 13.24 -8.34
CA THR A 6 16.10 12.32 -7.24
C THR A 6 14.80 12.72 -6.54
N LEU A 7 14.62 14.01 -6.25
CA LEU A 7 13.40 14.52 -5.61
C LEU A 7 12.18 14.43 -6.53
N LEU A 8 12.36 14.70 -7.82
CA LEU A 8 11.30 14.55 -8.82
C LEU A 8 10.88 13.07 -8.97
N LEU A 9 11.87 12.16 -9.03
CA LEU A 9 11.62 10.72 -9.07
C LEU A 9 10.85 10.26 -7.82
N TYR A 10 11.29 10.69 -6.63
CA TYR A 10 10.57 10.45 -5.38
C TYR A 10 9.11 10.92 -5.45
N ALA A 11 8.87 12.17 -5.89
CA ALA A 11 7.51 12.72 -5.96
C ALA A 11 6.60 11.92 -6.90
N VAL A 12 7.12 11.52 -8.07
CA VAL A 12 6.36 10.70 -9.03
C VAL A 12 6.08 9.31 -8.49
N LEU A 13 7.08 8.63 -7.92
CA LEU A 13 6.91 7.30 -7.34
C LEU A 13 5.96 7.33 -6.14
N GLN A 14 6.04 8.34 -5.28
CA GLN A 14 5.15 8.49 -4.14
C GLN A 14 3.71 8.73 -4.58
N PHE A 15 3.51 9.51 -5.64
CA PHE A 15 2.19 9.71 -6.23
C PHE A 15 1.62 8.40 -6.78
N ILE A 16 2.41 7.61 -7.49
CA ILE A 16 1.99 6.28 -7.98
C ILE A 16 1.63 5.36 -6.81
N ALA A 17 2.48 5.33 -5.76
CA ALA A 17 2.24 4.52 -4.57
C ALA A 17 0.94 4.93 -3.85
N PHE A 18 0.66 6.24 -3.76
CA PHE A 18 -0.60 6.75 -3.23
C PHE A 18 -1.80 6.28 -4.05
N ILE A 19 -1.75 6.37 -5.38
CA ILE A 19 -2.84 5.87 -6.24
C ILE A 19 -3.05 4.37 -6.05
N PHE A 20 -1.97 3.60 -5.91
CA PHE A 20 -2.08 2.16 -5.63
C PHE A 20 -2.78 1.89 -4.31
N VAL A 21 -2.43 2.57 -3.21
CA VAL A 21 -3.13 2.42 -1.91
C VAL A 21 -4.60 2.83 -2.03
N LEU A 22 -4.87 3.97 -2.67
CA LEU A 22 -6.22 4.50 -2.85
C LEU A 22 -7.13 3.54 -3.63
N VAL A 23 -6.59 2.95 -4.71
CA VAL A 23 -7.32 2.01 -5.57
C VAL A 23 -7.36 0.61 -4.96
N ALA A 24 -6.32 0.17 -4.24
CA ALA A 24 -6.27 -1.12 -3.57
C ALA A 24 -7.32 -1.25 -2.46
N THR A 25 -7.56 -0.17 -1.71
CA THR A 25 -8.45 -0.14 -0.55
C THR A 25 -9.89 -0.62 -0.87
N PRO A 26 -10.57 -0.14 -1.92
CA PRO A 26 -11.89 -0.64 -2.31
C PRO A 26 -11.86 -1.93 -3.15
N LEU A 27 -10.68 -2.37 -3.62
CA LEU A 27 -10.54 -3.55 -4.47
C LEU A 27 -10.46 -4.86 -3.68
N ASP A 28 -10.51 -5.96 -4.42
CA ASP A 28 -10.47 -7.32 -3.89
C ASP A 28 -9.11 -7.69 -3.27
N MET A 29 -9.14 -8.14 -2.01
CA MET A 29 -8.00 -8.76 -1.34
C MET A 29 -7.87 -10.24 -1.72
N PHE A 30 -8.99 -10.93 -1.92
CA PHE A 30 -9.03 -12.34 -2.32
C PHE A 30 -10.08 -12.60 -3.40
N ARG A 31 -9.82 -13.58 -4.27
CA ARG A 31 -10.70 -14.05 -5.34
C ARG A 31 -10.87 -15.56 -5.29
N VAL A 32 -12.07 -16.06 -5.59
CA VAL A 32 -12.32 -17.52 -5.58
C VAL A 32 -11.43 -18.23 -6.61
N LYS A 33 -10.93 -19.41 -6.24
CA LYS A 33 -10.14 -20.29 -7.12
C LYS A 33 -10.99 -20.80 -8.29
N ASP A 34 -10.33 -21.07 -9.43
CA ASP A 34 -10.87 -21.81 -10.58
C ASP A 34 -12.04 -21.18 -11.37
N LEU A 35 -12.51 -19.98 -11.02
CA LEU A 35 -13.52 -19.24 -11.79
C LEU A 35 -12.95 -18.22 -12.79
N GLY A 36 -11.62 -18.22 -12.99
CA GLY A 36 -10.90 -17.31 -13.89
C GLY A 36 -10.65 -15.92 -13.31
N ARG A 37 -9.53 -15.27 -13.71
CA ARG A 37 -9.14 -13.94 -13.20
C ARG A 37 -9.94 -12.79 -13.83
N PHE A 38 -10.59 -13.07 -14.97
CA PHE A 38 -11.37 -12.13 -15.79
C PHE A 38 -12.79 -12.67 -15.95
N GLY A 39 -13.65 -12.43 -14.96
CA GLY A 39 -15.05 -12.89 -14.95
C GLY A 39 -15.83 -12.34 -13.75
N ASN A 40 -17.16 -12.51 -13.75
CA ASN A 40 -18.03 -12.24 -12.60
C ASN A 40 -17.82 -13.34 -11.54
N THR A 41 -16.66 -13.27 -10.89
CA THR A 41 -16.29 -14.21 -9.83
C THR A 41 -16.54 -13.58 -8.47
N PRO A 42 -16.95 -14.35 -7.45
CA PRO A 42 -17.03 -13.81 -6.11
C PRO A 42 -15.65 -13.36 -5.61
N CYS A 43 -15.60 -12.25 -4.89
CA CYS A 43 -14.40 -11.76 -4.23
C CYS A 43 -14.65 -11.25 -2.82
N LEU A 44 -13.55 -11.20 -2.08
CA LEU A 44 -13.49 -10.66 -0.74
C LEU A 44 -12.65 -9.39 -0.78
N THR A 45 -13.25 -8.29 -0.38
CA THR A 45 -12.58 -7.01 -0.13
C THR A 45 -12.30 -6.86 1.37
N LEU A 46 -11.56 -5.82 1.77
CA LEU A 46 -11.45 -5.45 3.20
C LEU A 46 -12.83 -5.11 3.82
N TRP A 47 -13.80 -4.73 2.99
CA TRP A 47 -15.12 -4.23 3.37
C TRP A 47 -16.22 -5.29 3.29
N GLY A 48 -15.90 -6.52 2.89
CA GLY A 48 -16.88 -7.61 2.78
C GLY A 48 -16.83 -8.38 1.47
N GLY A 49 -17.83 -9.24 1.30
CA GLY A 49 -17.99 -10.12 0.15
C GLY A 49 -18.79 -9.47 -0.98
N LYS A 50 -18.38 -9.78 -2.20
CA LYS A 50 -19.06 -9.41 -3.45
C LYS A 50 -19.26 -10.67 -4.27
N GLU A 51 -20.47 -10.90 -4.75
CA GLU A 51 -20.76 -11.93 -5.74
C GLU A 51 -20.24 -11.49 -7.12
N ASN A 52 -20.31 -10.18 -7.40
CA ASN A 52 -19.77 -9.56 -8.60
C ASN A 52 -18.70 -8.51 -8.26
N CYS A 53 -17.41 -8.79 -8.49
CA CYS A 53 -16.33 -7.83 -8.21
C CYS A 53 -16.38 -6.51 -8.99
N ASN A 54 -17.20 -6.43 -10.03
CA ASN A 54 -17.36 -5.24 -10.86
C ASN A 54 -18.33 -4.22 -10.25
N THR A 55 -19.07 -4.59 -9.19
CA THR A 55 -20.01 -3.68 -8.52
C THR A 55 -19.31 -2.89 -7.41
N VAL A 56 -19.76 -1.64 -7.21
CA VAL A 56 -19.20 -0.76 -6.18
C VAL A 56 -19.59 -1.23 -4.77
N ARG A 57 -20.83 -1.70 -4.60
CA ARG A 57 -21.36 -2.17 -3.30
C ARG A 57 -20.96 -3.61 -2.98
N SER A 58 -20.68 -3.85 -1.71
CA SER A 58 -20.58 -5.21 -1.16
C SER A 58 -21.97 -5.81 -1.02
N ASP A 59 -22.14 -7.06 -1.44
CA ASP A 59 -23.41 -7.80 -1.30
C ASP A 59 -23.59 -8.29 0.14
N THR A 60 -22.49 -8.56 0.83
CA THR A 60 -22.48 -8.98 2.24
C THR A 60 -21.39 -8.25 3.01
N SER A 61 -21.75 -7.71 4.18
CA SER A 61 -20.78 -7.06 5.07
C SER A 61 -19.80 -8.08 5.64
N TYR A 62 -18.55 -7.68 5.85
CA TYR A 62 -17.56 -8.53 6.51
C TYR A 62 -17.98 -8.95 7.93
N VAL A 63 -18.85 -8.16 8.59
CA VAL A 63 -19.38 -8.50 9.93
C VAL A 63 -20.29 -9.72 9.87
N GLU A 64 -21.14 -9.82 8.85
CA GLU A 64 -22.01 -10.98 8.64
C GLU A 64 -21.19 -12.19 8.18
N LEU A 65 -20.26 -11.95 7.25
CA LEU A 65 -19.38 -12.98 6.68
C LEU A 65 -18.52 -13.68 7.73
N TRP A 66 -17.99 -12.93 8.69
CA TRP A 66 -17.10 -13.42 9.75
C TRP A 66 -17.75 -13.50 11.13
N SER A 67 -19.08 -13.49 11.19
CA SER A 67 -19.85 -13.54 12.45
C SER A 67 -19.52 -14.74 13.33
N PHE A 68 -19.16 -15.88 12.72
CA PHE A 68 -18.71 -17.10 13.40
C PHE A 68 -17.20 -17.16 13.67
N CYS A 69 -16.43 -16.15 13.23
CA CYS A 69 -14.97 -16.10 13.28
C CYS A 69 -14.49 -14.77 13.91
N PRO A 70 -14.65 -14.57 15.23
CA PRO A 70 -14.42 -13.28 15.88
C PRO A 70 -12.97 -12.78 15.77
N ASP A 71 -11.98 -13.67 15.82
CA ASP A 71 -10.57 -13.29 15.71
C ASP A 71 -10.23 -12.78 14.29
N ARG A 72 -10.77 -13.45 13.26
CA ARG A 72 -10.66 -13.00 11.86
C ARG A 72 -11.37 -11.66 11.66
N LEU A 73 -12.56 -11.50 12.22
CA LEU A 73 -13.29 -10.24 12.19
C LEU A 73 -12.46 -9.09 12.78
N ALA A 74 -11.80 -9.32 13.92
CA ALA A 74 -10.93 -8.32 14.56
C ALA A 74 -9.74 -7.94 13.68
N ARG A 75 -9.08 -8.91 13.03
CA ARG A 75 -7.96 -8.63 12.11
C ARG A 75 -8.39 -7.88 10.85
N PHE A 76 -9.54 -8.21 10.28
CA PHE A 76 -10.10 -7.45 9.15
C PHE A 76 -10.43 -6.00 9.53
N ARG A 77 -10.99 -5.78 10.73
CA ARG A 77 -11.20 -4.42 11.25
C ARG A 77 -9.89 -3.64 11.44
N LEU A 78 -8.87 -4.29 12.00
CA LEU A 78 -7.55 -3.66 12.11
C LEU A 78 -7.00 -3.30 10.72
N ALA A 79 -7.05 -4.24 9.77
CA ALA A 79 -6.59 -4.00 8.41
C ALA A 79 -7.35 -2.85 7.71
N GLU A 80 -8.66 -2.73 7.91
CA GLU A 80 -9.48 -1.62 7.40
C GLU A 80 -8.99 -0.27 7.95
N VAL A 81 -8.83 -0.16 9.26
CA VAL A 81 -8.35 1.06 9.92
C VAL A 81 -6.96 1.45 9.42
N PHE A 82 -6.04 0.48 9.34
CA PHE A 82 -4.69 0.73 8.83
C PHE A 82 -4.67 1.09 7.34
N ALA A 83 -5.55 0.51 6.51
CA ALA A 83 -5.69 0.88 5.11
C ALA A 83 -6.16 2.34 4.98
N VAL A 84 -7.17 2.76 5.75
CA VAL A 84 -7.65 4.15 5.75
C VAL A 84 -6.56 5.12 6.23
N ILE A 85 -5.85 4.79 7.31
CA ILE A 85 -4.72 5.60 7.79
C ILE A 85 -3.65 5.73 6.70
N SER A 86 -3.33 4.63 6.01
CA SER A 86 -2.32 4.63 4.94
C SER A 86 -2.68 5.58 3.79
N ILE A 87 -3.96 5.73 3.45
CA ILE A 87 -4.41 6.72 2.44
C ILE A 87 -3.98 8.14 2.85
N PHE A 88 -4.24 8.54 4.10
CA PHE A 88 -3.88 9.88 4.59
C PHE A 88 -2.37 10.09 4.68
N VAL A 89 -1.63 9.06 5.11
CA VAL A 89 -0.17 9.12 5.22
C VAL A 89 0.48 9.22 3.84
N TYR A 90 0.12 8.34 2.90
CA TYR A 90 0.64 8.38 1.53
C TYR A 90 0.22 9.64 0.78
N GLY A 91 -1.03 10.09 0.97
CA GLY A 91 -1.53 11.33 0.36
C GLY A 91 -0.76 12.56 0.85
N SER A 92 -0.48 12.62 2.16
CA SER A 92 0.32 13.69 2.76
C SER A 92 1.77 13.65 2.29
N ALA A 93 2.37 12.45 2.18
CA ALA A 93 3.71 12.24 1.65
C ALA A 93 3.83 12.66 0.17
N ALA A 94 2.81 12.35 -0.65
CA ALA A 94 2.75 12.76 -2.05
C ALA A 94 2.63 14.28 -2.19
N LEU A 95 1.71 14.90 -1.46
CA LEU A 95 1.51 16.36 -1.46
C LEU A 95 2.79 17.10 -1.07
N LEU A 96 3.39 16.71 0.06
CA LEU A 96 4.65 17.29 0.52
C LEU A 96 5.81 16.99 -0.44
N GLY A 97 5.81 15.83 -1.09
CA GLY A 97 6.81 15.49 -2.10
C GLY A 97 6.82 16.45 -3.28
N PHE A 98 5.65 16.87 -3.78
CA PHE A 98 5.58 17.91 -4.79
C PHE A 98 6.04 19.28 -4.25
N ILE A 99 5.70 19.62 -3.00
CA ILE A 99 6.09 20.91 -2.39
C ILE A 99 7.62 20.99 -2.19
N VAL A 100 8.28 19.89 -1.81
CA VAL A 100 9.74 19.81 -1.59
C VAL A 100 10.52 20.13 -2.87
N VAL A 101 9.99 19.77 -4.04
CA VAL A 101 10.62 20.07 -5.34
C VAL A 101 10.79 21.58 -5.53
N PHE A 102 9.89 22.39 -4.98
CA PHE A 102 9.86 23.83 -5.21
C PHE A 102 10.47 24.66 -4.07
N CYS A 103 10.38 24.24 -2.80
CA CYS A 103 10.51 25.25 -1.74
C CYS A 103 11.29 24.95 -0.46
N CYS A 104 11.70 23.72 -0.09
CA CYS A 104 12.41 23.51 1.20
C CYS A 104 13.10 22.14 1.37
N THR A 105 14.37 22.12 1.79
CA THR A 105 15.10 20.89 2.15
C THR A 105 14.65 20.28 3.49
N CYS A 106 14.15 21.09 4.43
CA CYS A 106 13.70 20.61 5.75
C CYS A 106 12.51 19.64 5.68
N LEU A 107 11.66 19.79 4.66
CA LEU A 107 10.51 18.92 4.41
C LEU A 107 10.93 17.49 4.03
N ARG A 108 12.20 17.26 3.66
CA ARG A 108 12.73 15.93 3.35
C ARG A 108 12.61 14.96 4.52
N TRP A 109 12.93 15.41 5.74
CA TRP A 109 12.86 14.56 6.93
C TRP A 109 11.42 14.24 7.32
N ILE A 110 10.49 15.17 7.09
CA ILE A 110 9.06 14.94 7.28
C ILE A 110 8.56 13.93 6.24
N CYS A 111 8.95 14.07 4.97
CA CYS A 111 8.63 13.09 3.93
C CYS A 111 9.17 11.71 4.30
N LEU A 112 10.41 11.62 4.78
CA LEU A 112 11.01 10.36 5.22
C LEU A 112 10.20 9.71 6.34
N ALA A 113 9.83 10.49 7.37
CA ALA A 113 9.01 9.99 8.47
C ALA A 113 7.64 9.49 8.00
N LEU A 114 7.00 10.21 7.06
CA LEU A 114 5.73 9.80 6.47
C LEU A 114 5.86 8.53 5.62
N ASN A 115 6.93 8.36 4.83
CA ASN A 115 7.16 7.13 4.07
C ASN A 115 7.42 5.94 4.99
N ILE A 116 8.19 6.13 6.09
CA ILE A 116 8.37 5.06 7.09
C ILE A 116 7.03 4.69 7.73
N GLY A 117 6.24 5.68 8.14
CA GLY A 117 4.89 5.46 8.67
C GLY A 117 3.98 4.76 7.66
N GLY A 118 4.02 5.19 6.40
CA GLY A 118 3.30 4.60 5.28
C GLY A 118 3.64 3.12 5.13
N ALA A 119 4.93 2.80 5.01
CA ALA A 119 5.41 1.44 4.86
C ALA A 119 4.93 0.56 6.00
N LEU A 120 5.03 1.02 7.25
CA LEU A 120 4.56 0.29 8.42
C LEU A 120 3.04 0.04 8.38
N THR A 121 2.25 1.06 8.04
CA THR A 121 0.78 0.93 7.98
C THR A 121 0.34 -0.10 6.94
N VAL A 122 0.87 -0.02 5.71
CA VAL A 122 0.55 -0.97 4.64
C VAL A 122 1.11 -2.36 4.95
N CYS A 123 2.28 -2.45 5.59
CA CYS A 123 2.83 -3.72 6.08
C CYS A 123 1.87 -4.46 7.00
N VAL A 124 1.29 -3.76 7.98
CA VAL A 124 0.30 -4.37 8.87
C VAL A 124 -0.89 -4.92 8.08
N VAL A 125 -1.42 -4.16 7.12
CA VAL A 125 -2.56 -4.60 6.29
C VAL A 125 -2.24 -5.90 5.56
N TRP A 126 -1.17 -5.96 4.77
CA TRP A 126 -0.91 -7.15 3.96
C TRP A 126 -0.44 -8.34 4.80
N VAL A 127 0.28 -8.14 5.90
CA VAL A 127 0.68 -9.22 6.82
C VAL A 127 -0.53 -9.88 7.47
N LEU A 128 -1.51 -9.09 7.93
CA LEU A 128 -2.76 -9.62 8.49
C LEU A 128 -3.52 -10.44 7.44
N MET A 129 -3.59 -9.96 6.19
CA MET A 129 -4.24 -10.68 5.09
C MET A 129 -3.52 -11.99 4.75
N VAL A 130 -2.18 -12.01 4.76
CA VAL A 130 -1.39 -13.24 4.55
C VAL A 130 -1.57 -14.22 5.70
N PHE A 131 -1.66 -13.73 6.94
CA PHE A 131 -1.92 -14.57 8.10
C PHE A 131 -3.25 -15.30 7.96
N ASP A 132 -4.33 -14.56 7.67
CA ASP A 132 -5.68 -15.13 7.43
C ASP A 132 -5.74 -16.01 6.17
N TYR A 133 -4.87 -15.75 5.20
CA TYR A 133 -4.74 -16.59 4.02
C TYR A 133 -4.22 -17.99 4.36
N GLN A 134 -3.21 -18.08 5.21
CA GLN A 134 -2.50 -19.33 5.49
C GLN A 134 -3.05 -20.09 6.70
N HIS A 135 -3.58 -19.39 7.69
CA HIS A 135 -3.95 -19.98 8.98
C HIS A 135 -5.46 -20.20 9.08
N ALA A 136 -5.81 -21.35 9.65
CA ALA A 136 -7.17 -21.66 10.07
C ALA A 136 -7.31 -21.35 11.57
N ASP A 137 -8.45 -20.79 11.95
CA ASP A 137 -8.78 -20.45 13.34
C ASP A 137 -9.96 -21.29 13.81
N GLY A 138 -9.68 -22.36 14.56
CA GLY A 138 -10.72 -23.26 15.09
C GLY A 138 -11.60 -23.85 13.97
N LEU A 139 -12.89 -23.46 13.96
CA LEU A 139 -13.88 -23.89 12.96
C LEU A 139 -13.78 -23.11 11.64
N CYS A 140 -12.96 -22.06 11.58
CA CYS A 140 -12.83 -21.18 10.42
C CYS A 140 -11.64 -21.61 9.55
N PRO A 141 -11.87 -22.21 8.37
CA PRO A 141 -10.78 -22.67 7.52
C PRO A 141 -9.93 -21.51 6.99
N ALA A 142 -8.69 -21.84 6.62
CA ALA A 142 -7.78 -20.92 5.96
C ALA A 142 -8.37 -20.44 4.63
N ILE A 143 -8.20 -19.14 4.32
CA ILE A 143 -8.78 -18.54 3.10
C ILE A 143 -8.15 -19.16 1.83
N ASN A 144 -6.89 -19.61 1.90
CA ASN A 144 -6.21 -20.29 0.80
C ASN A 144 -6.90 -21.56 0.30
N THR A 145 -7.85 -22.14 1.05
CA THR A 145 -8.56 -23.36 0.63
C THR A 145 -9.47 -23.09 -0.56
N ARG A 146 -10.07 -21.89 -0.63
CA ARG A 146 -11.07 -21.52 -1.64
C ARG A 146 -10.72 -20.27 -2.43
N PHE A 147 -9.76 -19.47 -1.98
CA PHE A 147 -9.42 -18.21 -2.60
C PHE A 147 -7.93 -18.11 -2.94
N ASN A 148 -7.62 -17.33 -3.97
CA ASN A 148 -6.31 -16.80 -4.32
C ASN A 148 -6.22 -15.33 -3.93
N PHE A 149 -5.01 -14.77 -3.90
CA PHE A 149 -4.82 -13.33 -3.73
C PHE A 149 -5.46 -12.53 -4.87
N GLY A 150 -6.15 -11.47 -4.49
CA GLY A 150 -6.82 -10.54 -5.39
C GLY A 150 -5.88 -9.47 -5.95
N ASN A 151 -6.41 -8.64 -6.84
CA ASN A 151 -5.66 -7.57 -7.47
C ASN A 151 -5.39 -6.41 -6.50
N GLY A 152 -6.33 -6.12 -5.59
CA GLY A 152 -6.15 -5.12 -4.53
C GLY A 152 -4.99 -5.47 -3.59
N PHE A 153 -4.85 -6.75 -3.23
CA PHE A 153 -3.70 -7.21 -2.46
C PHE A 153 -2.36 -6.97 -3.19
N GLY A 154 -2.31 -7.27 -4.49
CA GLY A 154 -1.12 -7.01 -5.31
C GLY A 154 -0.77 -5.53 -5.39
N LEU A 155 -1.76 -4.64 -5.46
CA LEU A 155 -1.56 -3.19 -5.45
C LEU A 155 -1.03 -2.69 -4.09
N PHE A 156 -1.52 -3.22 -2.96
CA PHE A 156 -0.97 -2.89 -1.64
C PHE A 156 0.50 -3.30 -1.52
N LEU A 157 0.87 -4.50 -1.98
CA LEU A 157 2.26 -4.93 -2.01
C LEU A 157 3.12 -4.03 -2.90
N ALA A 158 2.65 -3.74 -4.12
CA ALA A 158 3.36 -2.86 -5.03
C ALA A 158 3.57 -1.45 -4.44
N ALA A 159 2.55 -0.89 -3.80
CA ALA A 159 2.65 0.39 -3.11
C ALA A 159 3.70 0.35 -1.99
N ASN A 160 3.71 -0.71 -1.20
CA ASN A 160 4.67 -0.89 -0.11
C ASN A 160 6.12 -0.97 -0.62
N PHE A 161 6.37 -1.68 -1.73
CA PHE A 161 7.69 -1.71 -2.35
C PHE A 161 8.11 -0.36 -2.92
N LEU A 162 7.21 0.37 -3.58
CA LEU A 162 7.49 1.71 -4.09
C LEU A 162 7.84 2.69 -2.96
N ASP A 163 7.14 2.60 -1.84
CA ASP A 163 7.39 3.41 -0.65
C ASP A 163 8.75 3.09 -0.01
N ILE A 164 9.15 1.81 0.04
CA ILE A 164 10.49 1.41 0.48
C ILE A 164 11.58 1.99 -0.44
N ILE A 165 11.37 1.96 -1.76
CA ILE A 165 12.28 2.59 -2.73
C ILE A 165 12.39 4.10 -2.44
N ASN A 166 11.26 4.76 -2.16
CA ASN A 166 11.24 6.17 -1.81
C ASN A 166 12.00 6.50 -0.53
N ILE A 167 11.91 5.65 0.51
CA ILE A 167 12.73 5.76 1.71
C ILE A 167 14.23 5.76 1.34
N VAL A 168 14.66 4.84 0.48
CA VAL A 168 16.06 4.77 0.03
C VAL A 168 16.45 6.04 -0.73
N LEU A 169 15.61 6.53 -1.67
CA LEU A 169 15.86 7.77 -2.41
C LEU A 169 15.99 8.99 -1.46
N LEU A 170 15.18 9.03 -0.40
CA LEU A 170 15.23 10.04 0.66
C LEU A 170 16.37 9.84 1.67
N LEU A 171 17.10 8.74 1.63
CA LEU A 171 18.29 8.50 2.45
C LEU A 171 19.59 8.76 1.69
N ILE A 172 19.60 8.63 0.36
CA ILE A 172 20.79 8.91 -0.46
C ILE A 172 21.27 10.34 -0.20
N PRO A 173 22.50 10.53 0.35
CA PRO A 173 23.01 11.85 0.70
C PRO A 173 23.12 12.75 -0.52
N CYS A 174 22.84 14.05 -0.32
CA CYS A 174 23.35 15.07 -1.23
C CYS A 174 24.87 14.96 -1.26
N LYS A 175 25.45 14.47 -2.35
CA LYS A 175 26.84 14.81 -2.63
C LYS A 175 26.84 16.30 -2.99
N PRO A 176 27.47 17.18 -2.19
CA PRO A 176 27.84 18.48 -2.72
C PRO A 176 28.75 18.20 -3.93
N MET A 177 28.37 18.76 -5.08
CA MET A 177 29.26 18.78 -6.23
C MET A 177 30.42 19.67 -5.80
N ASP A 178 31.58 19.06 -5.56
CA ASP A 178 32.76 19.74 -5.05
C ASP A 178 33.34 20.61 -6.19
N PRO A 179 33.23 21.94 -6.13
CA PRO A 179 33.72 22.82 -7.20
C PRO A 179 35.26 22.83 -7.28
N SER A 180 35.97 22.16 -6.36
CA SER A 180 37.43 22.12 -6.31
C SER A 180 38.09 21.23 -7.38
N LYS A 181 37.32 20.46 -8.16
CA LYS A 181 37.87 19.57 -9.21
C LYS A 181 37.88 20.16 -10.63
N GLU A 182 37.40 21.38 -10.82
CA GLU A 182 37.45 22.05 -12.14
C GLU A 182 38.78 22.81 -12.37
N ASN A 183 39.54 23.09 -11.31
CA ASN A 183 40.74 23.93 -11.38
C ASN A 183 42.06 23.15 -11.48
N THR A 184 42.02 21.86 -11.83
CA THR A 184 43.22 21.01 -12.02
C THR A 184 43.16 20.25 -13.34
N GLN A 185 43.04 20.99 -14.44
CA GLN A 185 43.55 20.55 -15.73
C GLN A 185 44.44 21.66 -16.28
N TRP A 186 45.75 21.37 -16.31
CA TRP A 186 46.78 22.11 -17.02
C TRP A 186 46.54 22.05 -18.53
#